data_AF-A0A7X6ZED3-F1
#
_entry.id   AF-A0A7X6ZED3-F1
#
_cell.length_a   1.000
_cell.length_b   1.000
_cell.length_c   1.000
_cell.angle_alpha   90.00
_cell.angle_beta   90.00
_cell.angle_gamma   90.00
#
_symmetry.space_group_name_H-M   'P 1'
#
loop_
_entity.id
_entity.type
_entity.pdbx_description
1 polymer ?
#
loop_
_entity_poly.entity_id
_entity_poly.type
_entity_poly.pdbx_seq_one_letter_code
_entity_poly.pdbx_strand_id
1 'polypeptide(L)'
;MKHSLIDRVVLNNQLFSQWTEELSLRRQLRNSAHSPYNINDIEDVELLWRSLYFSGQKEAFFSQLAENMHLAPVLNWLTANEARLIEFLTYLPDYLRRNIMEIKKLQYLLNLYSEKLNHHFTPVIAALDTSTCELLAARSANPQWRKLIHKHLQYLKEKKNVIYYGIDEQIYNSTFPTIQGDKIVLLTTGIELIQISMAEDIEQDPRYNMILGAADNFFKAGMIGESLVLLIELYKNVPVELSRKDDYLFKRQFSKLLRNTAAIYSLINRPDAAGYFAASIYQNYFPFFLPDIITQKYLHIYALIKYAKKSTANYELYKIAYMAEQISQDRADEFLLLSKSDIDHGLNKARQAELESLVEQKLVSLPHEAFVSIQLLQLLIERQLADASMANFLLNKSLLLFQWVPSSLFINHSWLESVAPMVSDESRYDAGKIVEQMELFNQSDILAGVVQKSGLFKSKDAAILRQLAAGKFLGVL
;
A
#
# COMPACT_ATOMS: atom_id res chain seq x y z
N MET A 1 -79.22 10.29 38.93
CA MET A 1 -78.35 11.50 38.93
C MET A 1 -77.21 11.49 39.96
N LYS A 2 -77.23 10.70 41.05
CA LYS A 2 -76.09 10.63 42.01
C LYS A 2 -74.93 9.71 41.57
N HIS A 3 -75.15 8.69 40.73
CA HIS A 3 -74.07 7.84 40.22
C HIS A 3 -73.13 8.55 39.22
N SER A 4 -73.64 9.49 38.41
CA SER A 4 -72.81 10.21 37.41
C SER A 4 -71.85 11.25 38.02
N LEU A 5 -72.04 11.65 39.27
CA LEU A 5 -71.16 12.59 39.97
C LEU A 5 -70.02 11.85 40.69
N ILE A 6 -70.28 10.67 41.24
CA ILE A 6 -69.27 9.84 41.90
C ILE A 6 -68.30 9.28 40.85
N ASP A 7 -68.81 8.80 39.71
CA ASP A 7 -67.97 8.33 38.61
C ASP A 7 -67.09 9.47 38.06
N ARG A 8 -67.61 10.69 37.96
CA ARG A 8 -66.83 11.88 37.54
C ARG A 8 -65.77 12.30 38.56
N VAL A 9 -66.04 12.22 39.86
CA VAL A 9 -65.07 12.56 40.92
C VAL A 9 -63.95 11.51 41.01
N VAL A 10 -64.28 10.22 40.86
CA VAL A 10 -63.30 9.14 40.81
C VAL A 10 -62.42 9.25 39.56
N LEU A 11 -63.03 9.53 38.40
CA LEU A 11 -62.28 9.77 37.15
C LEU A 11 -61.36 10.99 37.26
N ASN A 12 -61.83 12.08 37.86
CA ASN A 12 -61.05 13.31 38.06
C ASN A 12 -59.88 13.09 39.04
N ASN A 13 -60.08 12.32 40.11
CA ASN A 13 -59.02 12.02 41.06
C ASN A 13 -57.95 11.09 40.45
N GLN A 14 -58.35 10.12 39.64
CA GLN A 14 -57.45 9.25 38.90
C GLN A 14 -56.66 10.00 37.81
N LEU A 15 -57.31 10.93 37.11
CA LEU A 15 -56.66 11.76 36.10
C LEU A 15 -55.66 12.74 36.74
N PHE A 16 -56.00 13.31 37.90
CA PHE A 16 -55.09 14.17 38.63
C PHE A 16 -53.88 13.42 39.20
N SER A 17 -54.08 12.20 39.72
CA SER A 17 -52.97 11.36 40.20
C SER A 17 -52.02 10.97 39.05
N GLN A 18 -52.56 10.57 37.90
CA GLN A 18 -51.78 10.28 36.70
C GLN A 18 -50.98 11.51 36.23
N TRP A 19 -51.56 12.70 36.29
CA TRP A 19 -50.85 13.94 35.94
C TRP A 19 -49.73 14.27 36.93
N THR A 20 -49.93 14.06 38.22
CA THR A 20 -48.87 14.28 39.22
C THR A 20 -47.72 13.29 39.08
N GLU A 21 -48.03 12.02 38.80
CA GLU A 21 -47.03 10.99 38.53
C GLU A 21 -46.24 11.31 37.26
N GLU A 22 -46.93 11.63 36.16
CA GLU A 22 -46.27 12.01 34.90
C GLU A 22 -45.38 13.25 35.10
N LEU A 23 -45.87 14.28 35.82
CA LEU A 23 -45.08 15.48 36.08
C LEU A 23 -43.81 15.19 36.91
N SER A 24 -43.87 14.23 37.83
CA SER A 24 -42.70 13.77 38.58
C SER A 24 -41.68 13.08 37.66
N LEU A 25 -42.15 12.23 36.74
CA LEU A 25 -41.30 11.56 35.74
C LEU A 25 -40.65 12.57 34.78
N ARG A 26 -41.42 13.54 34.29
CA ARG A 26 -40.87 14.60 33.42
C ARG A 26 -39.79 15.43 34.13
N ARG A 27 -39.94 15.68 35.44
CA ARG A 27 -38.91 16.37 36.24
C ARG A 27 -37.66 15.53 36.42
N GLN A 28 -37.81 14.23 36.69
CA GLN A 28 -36.68 13.30 36.77
C GLN A 28 -35.91 13.25 35.46
N LEU A 29 -36.61 13.08 34.32
CA LEU A 29 -36.01 13.02 32.99
C LEU A 29 -35.25 14.30 32.62
N ARG A 30 -35.77 15.49 32.99
CA ARG A 30 -35.06 16.76 32.76
C ARG A 30 -33.78 16.90 33.60
N ASN A 31 -33.80 16.34 34.81
CA ASN A 31 -32.64 16.35 35.70
C ASN A 31 -31.59 15.30 35.26
N SER A 32 -32.00 14.24 34.56
CA SER A 32 -31.14 13.17 34.03
C SER A 32 -31.11 13.15 32.50
N ALA A 33 -31.16 14.31 31.84
CA ALA A 33 -31.39 14.42 30.39
C ALA A 33 -30.35 13.68 29.53
N HIS A 34 -29.12 13.54 30.04
CA HIS A 34 -27.99 12.91 29.36
C HIS A 34 -27.78 11.44 29.76
N SER A 35 -28.61 10.90 30.66
CA SER A 35 -28.55 9.49 31.06
C SER A 35 -29.36 8.63 30.10
N PRO A 36 -28.89 7.44 29.70
CA PRO A 36 -29.61 6.58 28.77
C PRO A 36 -30.97 6.19 29.34
N TYR A 37 -32.03 6.43 28.57
CA TYR A 37 -33.39 6.04 28.92
C TYR A 37 -33.81 4.78 28.15
N ASN A 38 -34.43 3.83 28.85
CA ASN A 38 -34.89 2.59 28.24
C ASN A 38 -36.27 2.80 27.59
N ILE A 39 -36.31 2.80 26.26
CA ILE A 39 -37.54 3.00 25.47
C ILE A 39 -38.14 1.64 25.14
N ASN A 40 -39.33 1.34 25.67
CA ASN A 40 -40.01 0.07 25.39
C ASN A 40 -41.13 0.22 24.37
N ASP A 41 -41.83 1.35 24.38
CA ASP A 41 -42.98 1.61 23.52
C ASP A 41 -43.04 3.06 22.99
N ILE A 42 -44.13 3.40 22.30
CA ILE A 42 -44.34 4.74 21.73
C ILE A 42 -44.67 5.76 22.82
N GLU A 43 -45.27 5.33 23.94
CA GLU A 43 -45.66 6.21 25.05
C GLU A 43 -44.41 6.73 25.78
N ASP A 44 -43.38 5.90 25.91
CA ASP A 44 -42.04 6.27 26.36
C ASP A 44 -41.41 7.37 25.48
N VAL A 45 -41.53 7.24 24.15
CA VAL A 45 -41.00 8.24 23.21
C VAL A 45 -41.78 9.57 23.32
N GLU A 46 -43.10 9.51 23.44
CA GLU A 46 -43.96 10.68 23.66
C GLU A 46 -43.71 11.32 25.04
N LEU A 47 -43.38 10.54 26.07
CA LEU A 47 -42.96 11.05 27.37
C LEU A 47 -41.63 11.80 27.26
N LEU A 48 -40.63 11.23 26.58
CA LEU A 48 -39.35 11.91 26.30
C LEU A 48 -39.56 13.20 25.52
N TRP A 49 -40.41 13.19 24.49
CA TRP A 49 -40.73 14.36 23.69
C TRP A 49 -41.34 15.47 24.55
N ARG A 50 -42.37 15.16 25.36
CA ARG A 50 -43.01 16.14 26.27
C ARG A 50 -42.09 16.60 27.40
N SER A 51 -41.09 15.81 27.76
CA SER A 51 -40.15 16.11 28.85
C SER A 51 -38.98 16.99 28.41
N LEU A 52 -38.34 16.65 27.29
CA LEU A 52 -37.04 17.17 26.88
C LEU A 52 -37.15 18.16 25.70
N TYR A 53 -38.03 17.90 24.73
CA TYR A 53 -38.13 18.72 23.52
C TYR A 53 -38.54 20.16 23.80
N PHE A 54 -39.59 20.35 24.61
CA PHE A 54 -40.16 21.66 24.94
C PHE A 54 -39.49 22.34 26.14
N SER A 55 -38.54 21.69 26.82
CA SER A 55 -37.87 22.21 28.02
C SER A 55 -36.53 22.89 27.73
N GLY A 56 -36.19 23.09 26.45
CA GLY A 56 -34.90 23.64 26.03
C GLY A 56 -33.78 22.59 25.95
N GLN A 57 -34.05 21.32 26.29
CA GLN A 57 -33.10 20.20 26.21
C GLN A 57 -33.28 19.37 24.93
N LYS A 58 -33.48 20.06 23.81
CA LYS A 58 -33.79 19.46 22.51
C LYS A 58 -32.67 18.55 21.98
N GLU A 59 -31.41 18.91 22.23
CA GLU A 59 -30.26 18.08 21.85
C GLU A 59 -30.25 16.74 22.61
N ALA A 60 -30.50 16.77 23.92
CA ALA A 60 -30.60 15.56 24.74
C ALA A 60 -31.77 14.66 24.31
N PHE A 61 -32.88 15.23 23.85
CA PHE A 61 -33.96 14.44 23.25
C PHE A 61 -33.48 13.69 22.01
N PHE A 62 -32.81 14.39 21.08
CA PHE A 62 -32.38 13.78 19.83
C PHE A 62 -31.20 12.81 19.98
N SER A 63 -30.30 13.01 20.96
CA SER A 63 -29.26 12.03 21.27
C SER A 63 -29.88 10.69 21.72
N GLN A 64 -30.90 10.73 22.58
CA GLN A 64 -31.62 9.52 23.02
C GLN A 64 -32.28 8.80 21.84
N LEU A 65 -32.86 9.54 20.89
CA LEU A 65 -33.43 8.93 19.67
C LEU A 65 -32.34 8.32 18.77
N ALA A 66 -31.19 8.98 18.62
CA ALA A 66 -30.08 8.47 17.80
C ALA A 66 -29.52 7.16 18.37
N GLU A 67 -29.32 7.07 19.69
CA GLU A 67 -28.81 5.87 20.36
C GLU A 67 -29.76 4.67 20.29
N ASN A 68 -31.07 4.95 20.18
CA ASN A 68 -32.17 3.99 20.19
C ASN A 68 -32.85 3.80 18.83
N MET A 69 -32.25 4.28 17.73
CA MET A 69 -32.80 4.19 16.38
C MET A 69 -33.01 2.73 15.88
N HIS A 70 -32.39 1.76 16.54
CA HIS A 70 -32.57 0.34 16.28
C HIS A 70 -33.93 -0.21 16.78
N LEU A 71 -34.65 0.55 17.62
CA LEU A 71 -35.92 0.15 18.20
C LEU A 71 -37.10 0.57 17.30
N ALA A 72 -38.05 -0.35 17.10
CA ALA A 72 -39.24 -0.10 16.27
C ALA A 72 -40.12 1.07 16.75
N PRO A 73 -40.35 1.29 18.06
CA PRO A 73 -41.11 2.45 18.54
C PRO A 73 -40.51 3.78 18.10
N VAL A 74 -39.19 3.90 18.12
CA VAL A 74 -38.46 5.12 17.70
C VAL A 74 -38.61 5.35 16.20
N LEU A 75 -38.41 4.31 15.38
CA LEU A 75 -38.56 4.41 13.92
C LEU A 75 -39.99 4.77 13.51
N ASN A 76 -40.99 4.11 14.11
CA ASN A 76 -42.40 4.37 13.82
C ASN A 76 -42.79 5.79 14.25
N TRP A 77 -42.30 6.25 15.40
CA TRP A 77 -42.56 7.61 15.88
C TRP A 77 -41.94 8.68 14.98
N LEU A 78 -40.69 8.48 14.52
CA LEU A 78 -40.02 9.38 13.59
C LEU A 78 -40.74 9.44 12.24
N THR A 79 -41.13 8.29 11.69
CA THR A 79 -41.78 8.20 10.38
C THR A 79 -43.24 8.65 10.38
N ALA A 80 -43.90 8.69 11.54
CA ALA A 80 -45.28 9.16 11.67
C ALA A 80 -45.46 10.65 11.33
N ASN A 81 -44.39 11.46 11.39
CA ASN A 81 -44.46 12.89 11.07
C ASN A 81 -43.20 13.36 10.32
N GLU A 82 -43.39 13.76 9.07
CA GLU A 82 -42.30 14.21 8.18
C GLU A 82 -41.52 15.41 8.74
N ALA A 83 -42.19 16.38 9.39
CA ALA A 83 -41.51 17.53 9.97
C ALA A 83 -40.58 17.14 11.14
N ARG A 84 -40.99 16.16 11.95
CA ARG A 84 -40.16 15.62 13.04
C ARG A 84 -38.94 14.89 12.48
N LEU A 85 -39.14 14.09 11.44
CA LEU A 85 -38.06 13.36 10.77
C LEU A 85 -37.04 14.32 10.14
N ILE A 86 -37.50 15.37 9.44
CA ILE A 86 -36.62 16.40 8.86
C ILE A 86 -35.75 17.05 9.94
N GLU A 87 -36.35 17.38 11.08
CA GLU A 87 -35.62 18.02 12.18
C GLU A 87 -34.57 17.09 12.80
N PHE A 88 -34.90 15.81 12.98
CA PHE A 88 -33.96 14.79 13.42
C PHE A 88 -32.80 14.59 12.43
N LEU A 89 -33.10 14.49 11.13
CA LEU A 89 -32.07 14.35 10.08
C LEU A 89 -31.18 15.60 9.95
N THR A 90 -31.66 16.77 10.37
CA THR A 90 -30.85 17.99 10.40
C THR A 90 -29.90 18.01 11.60
N TYR A 91 -30.29 17.42 12.73
CA TYR A 91 -29.45 17.28 13.93
C TYR A 91 -28.37 16.19 13.79
N LEU A 92 -28.73 15.07 13.17
CA LEU A 92 -27.92 13.86 13.13
C LEU A 92 -26.47 14.04 12.61
N PRO A 93 -26.18 14.86 11.57
CA PRO A 93 -24.81 15.04 11.08
C PRO A 93 -23.86 15.59 12.15
N ASP A 94 -24.30 16.57 12.94
CA ASP A 94 -23.46 17.16 13.98
C ASP A 94 -23.26 16.19 15.15
N TYR A 95 -24.26 15.36 15.44
CA TYR A 95 -24.14 14.28 16.42
C TYR A 95 -23.13 13.23 16.00
N LEU A 96 -23.17 12.78 14.74
CA LEU A 96 -22.26 11.78 14.17
C LEU A 96 -20.80 12.24 14.15
N ARG A 97 -20.55 13.54 13.94
CA ARG A 97 -19.20 14.10 13.99
C ARG A 97 -18.59 14.13 15.39
N ARG A 98 -19.43 14.18 16.42
CA ARG A 98 -19.01 14.32 17.83
C ARG A 98 -18.99 12.99 18.58
N ASN A 99 -19.78 12.02 18.15
CA ASN A 99 -19.98 10.75 18.85
C ASN A 99 -19.75 9.55 17.93
N ILE A 100 -19.00 8.56 18.40
CA ILE A 100 -18.81 7.30 17.69
C ILE A 100 -20.05 6.42 17.92
N MET A 101 -20.81 6.17 16.86
CA MET A 101 -21.93 5.23 16.90
C MET A 101 -21.55 3.86 16.32
N GLU A 102 -22.10 2.81 16.92
CA GLU A 102 -21.94 1.46 16.39
C GLU A 102 -22.53 1.33 14.98
N ILE A 103 -21.74 0.76 14.06
CA ILE A 103 -22.13 0.54 12.66
C ILE A 103 -23.45 -0.23 12.53
N LYS A 104 -23.75 -1.15 13.46
CA LYS A 104 -25.01 -1.91 13.49
C LYS A 104 -26.23 -1.00 13.67
N LYS A 105 -26.14 0.04 14.51
CA LYS A 105 -27.23 1.00 14.74
C LYS A 105 -27.45 1.91 13.54
N LEU A 106 -26.39 2.26 12.82
CA LEU A 106 -26.45 3.10 11.62
C LEU A 106 -27.16 2.44 10.43
N GLN A 107 -27.27 1.11 10.41
CA GLN A 107 -28.01 0.40 9.36
C GLN A 107 -29.49 0.75 9.32
N TYR A 108 -30.07 1.15 10.46
CA TYR A 108 -31.48 1.53 10.55
C TYR A 108 -31.79 2.87 9.87
N LEU A 109 -30.77 3.64 9.44
CA LEU A 109 -30.96 4.78 8.53
C LEU A 109 -31.60 4.36 7.20
N LEU A 110 -31.36 3.12 6.76
CA LEU A 110 -32.00 2.55 5.57
C LEU A 110 -33.53 2.54 5.69
N ASN A 111 -34.05 2.32 6.89
CA ASN A 111 -35.48 2.24 7.16
C ASN A 111 -36.15 3.63 7.19
N LEU A 112 -35.37 4.68 7.44
CA LEU A 112 -35.82 6.08 7.45
C LEU A 112 -35.74 6.73 6.06
N TYR A 113 -35.05 6.10 5.11
CA TYR A 113 -34.79 6.69 3.81
C TYR A 113 -36.07 6.78 2.96
N SER A 114 -36.33 7.97 2.44
CA SER A 114 -37.32 8.21 1.39
C SER A 114 -36.74 9.16 0.33
N GLU A 115 -37.09 8.95 -0.93
CA GLU A 115 -36.53 9.74 -2.05
C GLU A 115 -36.85 11.25 -1.92
N LYS A 116 -37.98 11.58 -1.28
CA LYS A 116 -38.38 12.97 -1.00
C LYS A 116 -37.42 13.69 -0.05
N LEU A 117 -36.74 12.95 0.83
CA LEU A 117 -35.84 13.49 1.85
C LEU A 117 -34.36 13.44 1.44
N ASN A 118 -34.06 13.19 0.16
CA ASN A 118 -32.69 13.09 -0.36
C ASN A 118 -31.76 14.25 0.07
N HIS A 119 -32.30 15.47 0.09
CA HIS A 119 -31.54 16.65 0.49
C HIS A 119 -31.14 16.64 1.97
N HIS A 120 -31.94 16.02 2.85
CA HIS A 120 -31.64 15.89 4.28
C HIS A 120 -30.71 14.70 4.58
N PHE A 121 -30.73 13.65 3.77
CA PHE A 121 -29.80 12.54 3.90
C PHE A 121 -28.39 12.86 3.39
N THR A 122 -28.24 13.83 2.47
CA THR A 122 -26.92 14.19 1.92
C THR A 122 -25.94 14.66 3.02
N PRO A 123 -26.30 15.58 3.94
CA PRO A 123 -25.47 15.94 5.09
C PRO A 123 -25.18 14.79 6.05
N VAL A 124 -26.14 13.88 6.26
CA VAL A 124 -25.97 12.70 7.12
C VAL A 124 -24.91 11.77 6.55
N ILE A 125 -25.02 11.44 5.25
CA ILE A 125 -24.03 10.62 4.55
C ILE A 125 -22.65 11.29 4.55
N ALA A 126 -22.61 12.62 4.40
CA ALA A 126 -21.35 13.37 4.44
C ALA A 126 -20.61 13.30 5.79
N ALA A 127 -21.30 12.94 6.88
CA ALA A 127 -20.71 12.74 8.21
C ALA A 127 -20.23 11.30 8.45
N LEU A 128 -20.47 10.35 7.52
CA LEU A 128 -20.07 8.95 7.65
C LEU A 128 -18.66 8.69 7.07
N ASP A 129 -18.00 7.69 7.65
CA ASP A 129 -16.70 7.19 7.20
C ASP A 129 -16.83 6.12 6.09
N THR A 130 -15.70 5.78 5.47
CA THR A 130 -15.64 4.83 4.35
C THR A 130 -16.21 3.46 4.73
N SER A 131 -15.84 2.93 5.89
CA SER A 131 -16.24 1.58 6.33
C SER A 131 -17.76 1.46 6.54
N THR A 132 -18.39 2.47 7.14
CA THR A 132 -19.85 2.51 7.33
C THR A 132 -20.56 2.65 5.99
N CYS A 133 -20.06 3.51 5.08
CA CYS A 133 -20.63 3.69 3.76
C CYS A 133 -20.59 2.39 2.91
N GLU A 134 -19.49 1.65 2.91
CA GLU A 134 -19.38 0.37 2.21
C GLU A 134 -20.40 -0.66 2.72
N LEU A 135 -20.54 -0.77 4.04
CA LEU A 135 -21.52 -1.69 4.64
C LEU A 135 -22.96 -1.30 4.30
N LEU A 136 -23.29 -0.01 4.37
CA LEU A 136 -24.63 0.50 4.02
C LEU A 136 -24.95 0.32 2.53
N ALA A 137 -23.96 0.47 1.63
CA ALA A 137 -24.12 0.20 0.21
C ALA A 137 -24.44 -1.28 -0.04
N ALA A 138 -23.73 -2.19 0.64
CA ALA A 138 -23.92 -3.64 0.49
C ALA A 138 -25.29 -4.12 0.98
N ARG A 139 -25.85 -3.49 2.03
CA ARG A 139 -27.13 -3.90 2.65
C ARG A 139 -28.38 -3.22 2.06
N SER A 140 -28.24 -2.13 1.32
CA SER A 140 -29.38 -1.44 0.71
C SER A 140 -29.74 -2.04 -0.64
N ALA A 141 -31.02 -2.25 -0.93
CA ALA A 141 -31.52 -2.56 -2.28
C ALA A 141 -31.99 -1.31 -3.05
N ASN A 142 -32.02 -0.13 -2.42
CA ASN A 142 -32.54 1.09 -3.05
C ASN A 142 -31.49 1.74 -3.97
N PRO A 143 -31.79 1.95 -5.27
CA PRO A 143 -30.82 2.45 -6.24
C PRO A 143 -30.41 3.91 -5.99
N GLN A 144 -31.31 4.77 -5.52
CA GLN A 144 -31.02 6.18 -5.25
C GLN A 144 -30.14 6.34 -4.00
N TRP A 145 -30.39 5.52 -2.97
CA TRP A 145 -29.54 5.45 -1.79
C TRP A 145 -28.11 4.98 -2.14
N ARG A 146 -27.98 3.89 -2.92
CA ARG A 146 -26.68 3.42 -3.41
C ARG A 146 -25.96 4.50 -4.21
N LYS A 147 -26.67 5.24 -5.07
CA LYS A 147 -26.10 6.34 -5.84
C LYS A 147 -25.54 7.45 -4.93
N LEU A 148 -26.26 7.83 -3.87
CA LEU A 148 -25.78 8.81 -2.89
C LEU A 148 -24.54 8.32 -2.14
N ILE A 149 -24.54 7.07 -1.66
CA ILE A 149 -23.39 6.49 -0.97
C ILE A 149 -22.19 6.37 -1.89
N HIS A 150 -22.35 5.84 -3.11
CA HIS A 150 -21.24 5.71 -4.06
C HIS A 150 -20.65 7.08 -4.44
N LYS A 151 -21.49 8.12 -4.58
CA LYS A 151 -21.02 9.49 -4.80
C LYS A 151 -20.16 9.99 -3.64
N HIS A 152 -20.56 9.72 -2.40
CA HIS A 152 -19.77 10.10 -1.22
C HIS A 152 -18.49 9.26 -1.06
N LEU A 153 -18.54 7.94 -1.31
CA LEU A 153 -17.36 7.08 -1.33
C LEU A 153 -16.34 7.56 -2.38
N GLN A 154 -16.81 7.97 -3.56
CA GLN A 154 -15.96 8.55 -4.59
C GLN A 154 -15.35 9.88 -4.11
N TYR A 155 -16.14 10.76 -3.49
CA TYR A 155 -15.65 12.00 -2.90
C TYR A 155 -14.60 11.75 -1.80
N LEU A 156 -14.81 10.78 -0.90
CA LEU A 156 -13.85 10.41 0.13
C LEU A 156 -12.56 9.86 -0.49
N LYS A 157 -12.65 9.07 -1.56
CA LYS A 157 -11.50 8.56 -2.31
C LYS A 157 -10.71 9.69 -2.98
N GLU A 158 -11.40 10.63 -3.64
CA GLU A 158 -10.78 11.81 -4.25
C GLU A 158 -10.12 12.71 -3.19
N LYS A 159 -10.81 12.97 -2.08
CA LYS A 159 -10.27 13.75 -0.97
C LYS A 159 -9.05 13.07 -0.35
N LYS A 160 -9.06 11.75 -0.19
CA LYS A 160 -7.89 10.97 0.25
C LYS A 160 -6.73 11.14 -0.74
N ASN A 161 -7.00 11.09 -2.05
CA ASN A 161 -5.97 11.26 -3.07
C ASN A 161 -5.33 12.65 -3.05
N VAL A 162 -6.12 13.70 -2.87
CA VAL A 162 -5.62 15.08 -2.78
C VAL A 162 -4.82 15.26 -1.48
N ILE A 163 -5.36 14.84 -0.34
CA ILE A 163 -4.72 15.08 0.97
C ILE A 163 -3.41 14.30 1.12
N TYR A 164 -3.41 13.01 0.75
CA TYR A 164 -2.27 12.14 1.03
C TYR A 164 -1.27 12.04 -0.13
N TYR A 165 -1.73 12.23 -1.37
CA TYR A 165 -0.88 12.08 -2.55
C TYR A 165 -0.68 13.40 -3.31
N GLY A 166 -1.41 14.47 -2.98
CA GLY A 166 -1.35 15.75 -3.71
C GLY A 166 -1.89 15.64 -5.14
N ILE A 167 -2.77 14.68 -5.41
CA ILE A 167 -3.24 14.36 -6.75
C ILE A 167 -4.63 14.96 -6.96
N ASP A 168 -4.67 16.09 -7.68
CA ASP A 168 -5.92 16.81 -8.02
C ASP A 168 -6.69 16.16 -9.20
N GLU A 169 -6.01 15.37 -10.05
CA GLU A 169 -6.62 14.72 -11.22
C GLU A 169 -6.89 13.22 -10.95
N GLN A 170 -8.08 12.72 -11.33
CA GLN A 170 -8.37 11.29 -11.26
C GLN A 170 -7.40 10.51 -12.17
N ILE A 171 -6.62 9.60 -11.57
CA ILE A 171 -5.72 8.70 -12.30
C ILE A 171 -6.57 7.62 -12.98
N TYR A 172 -6.79 7.76 -14.29
CA TYR A 172 -7.43 6.73 -15.10
C TYR A 172 -6.37 5.76 -15.66
N ASN A 173 -6.47 4.48 -15.32
CA ASN A 173 -5.75 3.35 -15.94
C ASN A 173 -4.31 3.64 -16.38
N SER A 174 -3.45 4.04 -15.43
CA SER A 174 -2.01 4.10 -15.67
C SER A 174 -1.38 2.81 -15.18
N THR A 175 -1.30 1.78 -16.03
CA THR A 175 -0.45 0.64 -15.70
C THR A 175 1.01 1.05 -15.87
N PHE A 176 1.84 0.74 -14.88
CA PHE A 176 3.28 0.95 -14.90
C PHE A 176 3.98 -0.35 -14.50
N PRO A 177 4.18 -1.28 -15.45
CA PRO A 177 4.65 -2.62 -15.13
C PRO A 177 6.09 -2.64 -14.63
N THR A 178 6.39 -3.56 -13.71
CA THR A 178 7.72 -3.94 -13.24
C THR A 178 7.88 -5.46 -13.29
N ILE A 179 9.07 -5.97 -12.95
CA ILE A 179 9.31 -7.42 -12.82
C ILE A 179 8.49 -8.08 -11.70
N GLN A 180 7.86 -7.30 -10.80
CA GLN A 180 7.12 -7.81 -9.63
C GLN A 180 5.65 -7.40 -9.60
N GLY A 181 5.13 -6.77 -10.66
CA GLY A 181 3.74 -6.35 -10.77
C GLY A 181 3.58 -4.90 -11.24
N ASP A 182 2.42 -4.31 -11.01
CA ASP A 182 2.16 -2.91 -11.34
C ASP A 182 2.73 -1.98 -10.25
N LYS A 183 3.62 -1.06 -10.64
CA LYS A 183 4.32 -0.15 -9.72
C LYS A 183 3.34 0.72 -8.93
N ILE A 184 2.29 1.22 -9.56
CA ILE A 184 1.35 2.13 -8.90
C ILE A 184 0.53 1.38 -7.87
N VAL A 185 0.04 0.18 -8.21
CA VAL A 185 -0.68 -0.69 -7.27
C VAL A 185 0.19 -1.06 -6.06
N LEU A 186 1.46 -1.39 -6.29
CA LEU A 186 2.42 -1.71 -5.22
C LEU A 186 2.64 -0.50 -4.30
N LEU A 187 2.84 0.69 -4.86
CA LEU A 187 3.03 1.92 -4.08
C LEU A 187 1.79 2.27 -3.26
N THR A 188 0.59 2.23 -3.86
CA THR A 188 -0.65 2.54 -3.14
C THR A 188 -0.90 1.54 -2.01
N THR A 189 -0.67 0.25 -2.26
CA THR A 189 -0.81 -0.79 -1.24
C THR A 189 0.19 -0.60 -0.09
N GLY A 190 1.45 -0.27 -0.40
CA GLY A 190 2.47 0.01 0.60
C GLY A 190 2.13 1.20 1.49
N ILE A 191 1.62 2.30 0.90
CA ILE A 191 1.22 3.49 1.65
C ILE A 191 -0.01 3.20 2.52
N GLU A 192 -0.98 2.45 2.01
CA GLU A 192 -2.15 2.04 2.80
C GLU A 192 -1.75 1.19 4.02
N LEU A 193 -0.81 0.25 3.86
CA LEU A 193 -0.28 -0.52 4.99
C LEU A 193 0.39 0.37 6.04
N ILE A 194 1.18 1.38 5.61
CA ILE A 194 1.78 2.35 6.54
C ILE A 194 0.69 3.13 7.27
N GLN A 195 -0.30 3.65 6.56
CA GLN A 195 -1.41 4.43 7.14
C GLN A 195 -2.17 3.62 8.18
N ILE A 196 -2.53 2.37 7.84
CA ILE A 196 -3.21 1.47 8.77
C ILE A 196 -2.33 1.24 9.99
N SER A 197 -1.03 0.96 9.80
CA SER A 197 -0.09 0.74 10.90
C SER A 197 0.09 1.93 11.86
N MET A 198 -0.34 3.14 11.47
CA MET A 198 -0.26 4.34 12.32
C MET A 198 -1.51 4.53 13.20
N ALA A 199 -2.58 3.76 13.00
CA ALA A 199 -3.79 3.87 13.80
C ALA A 199 -3.56 3.44 15.26
N GLU A 200 -4.10 4.20 16.22
CA GLU A 200 -3.90 3.99 17.66
C GLU A 200 -4.48 2.66 18.18
N ASP A 201 -5.49 2.12 17.49
CA ASP A 201 -6.24 0.92 17.90
C ASP A 201 -5.59 -0.41 17.51
N ILE A 202 -4.43 -0.40 16.84
CA ILE A 202 -3.80 -1.62 16.32
C ILE A 202 -2.76 -2.18 17.31
N GLU A 203 -2.91 -3.46 17.66
CA GLU A 203 -1.93 -4.20 18.45
C GLU A 203 -0.53 -4.17 17.81
N GLN A 204 0.53 -4.25 18.62
CA GLN A 204 1.91 -4.11 18.14
C GLN A 204 2.34 -5.20 17.13
N ASP A 205 1.95 -6.45 17.36
CA ASP A 205 2.30 -7.59 16.49
C ASP A 205 1.77 -7.45 15.03
N PRO A 206 0.47 -7.18 14.79
CA PRO A 206 -0.03 -6.94 13.44
C PRO A 206 0.58 -5.68 12.80
N ARG A 207 0.91 -4.66 13.60
CA ARG A 207 1.57 -3.44 13.12
C ARG A 207 2.92 -3.74 12.48
N TYR A 208 3.75 -4.59 13.08
CA TYR A 208 5.05 -4.97 12.51
C TYR A 208 4.92 -5.72 11.19
N ASN A 209 3.93 -6.62 11.08
CA ASN A 209 3.63 -7.32 9.83
C ASN A 209 3.17 -6.37 8.71
N MET A 210 2.38 -5.35 9.05
CA MET A 210 1.96 -4.32 8.09
C MET A 210 3.16 -3.50 7.59
N ILE A 211 4.06 -3.07 8.48
CA ILE A 211 5.28 -2.34 8.10
C ILE A 211 6.20 -3.21 7.23
N LEU A 212 6.37 -4.49 7.58
CA LEU A 212 7.15 -5.43 6.75
C LEU A 212 6.51 -5.62 5.37
N GLY A 213 5.17 -5.72 5.30
CA GLY A 213 4.43 -5.76 4.04
C GLY A 213 4.58 -4.49 3.21
N ALA A 214 4.64 -3.32 3.85
CA ALA A 214 4.90 -2.06 3.17
C ALA A 214 6.33 -2.02 2.60
N ALA A 215 7.32 -2.44 3.38
CA ALA A 215 8.71 -2.53 2.93
C ALA A 215 8.87 -3.48 1.71
N ASP A 216 8.17 -4.61 1.71
CA ASP A 216 8.15 -5.55 0.58
C ASP A 216 7.51 -4.94 -0.68
N ASN A 217 6.38 -4.24 -0.53
CA ASN A 217 5.74 -3.52 -1.64
C ASN A 217 6.64 -2.41 -2.23
N PHE A 218 7.35 -1.68 -1.38
CA PHE A 218 8.31 -0.66 -1.83
C PHE A 218 9.51 -1.27 -2.56
N PHE A 219 10.04 -2.39 -2.07
CA PHE A 219 11.08 -3.14 -2.81
C PHE A 219 10.56 -3.58 -4.19
N LYS A 220 9.36 -4.19 -4.25
CA LYS A 220 8.69 -4.60 -5.50
C LYS A 220 8.48 -3.43 -6.48
N ALA A 221 8.21 -2.23 -5.97
CA ALA A 221 8.05 -1.01 -6.75
C ALA A 221 9.39 -0.38 -7.20
N GLY A 222 10.52 -0.86 -6.68
CA GLY A 222 11.86 -0.32 -6.96
C GLY A 222 12.29 0.82 -6.05
N MET A 223 11.56 1.09 -4.96
CA MET A 223 11.93 2.02 -3.88
C MET A 223 12.88 1.34 -2.88
N ILE A 224 14.10 1.06 -3.34
CA ILE A 224 15.06 0.25 -2.60
C ILE A 224 15.53 0.96 -1.31
N GLY A 225 15.76 2.27 -1.38
CA GLY A 225 16.18 3.06 -0.22
C GLY A 225 15.11 3.10 0.87
N GLU A 226 13.86 3.39 0.49
CA GLU A 226 12.73 3.47 1.40
C GLU A 226 12.40 2.10 2.01
N SER A 227 12.48 1.02 1.22
CA SER A 227 12.36 -0.33 1.75
C SER A 227 13.42 -0.62 2.81
N LEU A 228 14.68 -0.24 2.58
CA LEU A 228 15.76 -0.41 3.56
C LEU A 228 15.52 0.42 4.83
N VAL A 229 15.08 1.68 4.69
CA VAL A 229 14.76 2.55 5.83
C VAL A 229 13.64 1.95 6.67
N LEU A 230 12.57 1.44 6.06
CA LEU A 230 11.49 0.75 6.78
C LEU A 230 11.99 -0.49 7.50
N LEU A 231 12.89 -1.28 6.91
CA LEU A 231 13.50 -2.42 7.59
C LEU A 231 14.34 -2.00 8.80
N ILE A 232 15.11 -0.92 8.68
CA ILE A 232 15.90 -0.36 9.80
C ILE A 232 14.96 0.11 10.92
N GLU A 233 13.90 0.83 10.58
CA GLU A 233 12.93 1.34 11.54
C GLU A 233 12.17 0.22 12.23
N LEU A 234 11.77 -0.80 11.46
CA LEU A 234 11.15 -2.01 11.98
C LEU A 234 12.09 -2.72 12.96
N TYR A 235 13.35 -2.91 12.59
CA TYR A 235 14.34 -3.58 13.45
C TYR A 235 14.58 -2.84 14.78
N LYS A 236 14.64 -1.50 14.76
CA LYS A 236 14.82 -0.67 15.96
C LYS A 236 13.64 -0.77 16.93
N ASN A 237 12.42 -0.88 16.40
CA ASN A 237 11.18 -0.82 17.18
C ASN A 237 10.61 -2.20 17.54
N VAL A 238 11.17 -3.29 17.02
CA VAL A 238 10.75 -4.65 17.40
C VAL A 238 11.26 -4.97 18.81
N PRO A 239 10.38 -5.32 19.77
CA PRO A 239 10.75 -5.74 21.11
C PRO A 239 11.73 -6.91 21.06
N VAL A 240 12.69 -6.91 21.99
CA VAL A 240 13.63 -8.03 22.18
C VAL A 240 12.88 -9.35 22.41
N GLU A 241 11.65 -9.28 22.94
CA GLU A 241 10.75 -10.42 23.16
C GLU A 241 10.12 -10.99 21.89
N LEU A 242 9.78 -10.16 20.88
CA LEU A 242 9.40 -10.62 19.54
C LEU A 242 10.61 -11.14 18.75
N SER A 243 11.80 -10.60 19.04
CA SER A 243 13.07 -11.20 18.59
C SER A 243 13.33 -12.56 19.24
N ARG A 244 12.70 -12.88 20.39
CA ARG A 244 12.83 -14.15 21.12
C ARG A 244 11.66 -15.12 20.89
N LYS A 245 10.44 -14.64 20.63
CA LYS A 245 9.33 -15.47 20.18
C LYS A 245 9.66 -16.02 18.79
N ASP A 246 9.41 -17.30 18.59
CA ASP A 246 9.62 -18.01 17.32
C ASP A 246 8.54 -17.63 16.29
N ASP A 247 8.36 -16.34 16.00
CA ASP A 247 7.70 -15.97 14.74
C ASP A 247 8.69 -16.20 13.59
N TYR A 248 8.90 -17.48 13.31
CA TYR A 248 9.78 -17.98 12.27
C TYR A 248 9.40 -17.39 10.91
N LEU A 249 8.11 -17.14 10.68
CA LEU A 249 7.62 -16.58 9.42
C LEU A 249 8.05 -15.13 9.26
N PHE A 250 7.83 -14.29 10.29
CA PHE A 250 8.27 -12.90 10.28
C PHE A 250 9.79 -12.80 10.07
N LYS A 251 10.59 -13.52 10.88
CA LYS A 251 12.06 -13.50 10.77
C LYS A 251 12.55 -13.97 9.39
N ARG A 252 11.91 -14.99 8.81
CA ARG A 252 12.24 -15.50 7.49
C ARG A 252 11.91 -14.49 6.39
N GLN A 253 10.74 -13.85 6.46
CA GLN A 253 10.35 -12.83 5.48
C GLN A 253 11.24 -11.59 5.59
N PHE A 254 11.51 -11.13 6.81
CA PHE A 254 12.42 -10.03 7.09
C PHE A 254 13.83 -10.32 6.54
N SER A 255 14.39 -11.49 6.86
CA SER A 255 15.73 -11.90 6.37
C SER A 255 15.79 -11.96 4.85
N LYS A 256 14.75 -12.53 4.22
CA LYS A 256 14.66 -12.64 2.75
C LYS A 256 14.64 -11.26 2.10
N LEU A 257 13.82 -10.34 2.63
CA LEU A 257 13.71 -8.99 2.10
C LEU A 257 14.98 -8.17 2.35
N LEU A 258 15.57 -8.26 3.55
CA LEU A 258 16.82 -7.60 3.89
C LEU A 258 17.97 -8.04 2.97
N ARG A 259 18.11 -9.36 2.73
CA ARG A 259 19.11 -9.92 1.81
C ARG A 259 19.03 -9.28 0.43
N ASN A 260 17.83 -9.20 -0.12
CA ASN A 260 17.62 -8.63 -1.45
C ASN A 260 17.85 -7.12 -1.48
N THR A 261 17.30 -6.41 -0.49
CA THR A 261 17.32 -4.94 -0.42
C THR A 261 18.73 -4.42 -0.18
N ALA A 262 19.46 -4.97 0.80
CA ALA A 262 20.83 -4.57 1.10
C ALA A 262 21.79 -4.83 -0.07
N ALA A 263 21.64 -5.96 -0.76
CA ALA A 263 22.48 -6.30 -1.92
C ALA A 263 22.25 -5.34 -3.10
N ILE A 264 20.99 -5.10 -3.48
CA ILE A 264 20.65 -4.18 -4.58
C ILE A 264 21.02 -2.74 -4.23
N TYR A 265 20.70 -2.29 -3.01
CA TYR A 265 21.07 -0.95 -2.54
C TYR A 265 22.59 -0.74 -2.65
N SER A 266 23.37 -1.75 -2.30
CA SER A 266 24.83 -1.69 -2.37
C SER A 266 25.38 -1.68 -3.79
N LEU A 267 24.79 -2.46 -4.70
CA LEU A 267 25.15 -2.45 -6.10
C LEU A 267 24.87 -1.09 -6.75
N ILE A 268 23.74 -0.46 -6.43
CA ILE A 268 23.36 0.85 -6.99
C ILE A 268 24.27 1.96 -6.46
N ASN A 269 24.48 2.03 -5.14
CA ASN A 269 25.15 3.17 -4.51
C ASN A 269 26.69 3.05 -4.48
N ARG A 270 27.22 1.82 -4.43
CA ARG A 270 28.66 1.54 -4.29
C ARG A 270 29.06 0.32 -5.14
N PRO A 271 28.91 0.36 -6.48
CA PRO A 271 29.15 -0.79 -7.35
C PRO A 271 30.60 -1.32 -7.31
N ASP A 272 31.59 -0.51 -6.97
CA ASP A 272 32.99 -0.98 -6.84
C ASP A 272 33.25 -1.79 -5.56
N ALA A 273 32.43 -1.58 -4.52
CA ALA A 273 32.63 -2.18 -3.20
C ALA A 273 31.32 -2.78 -2.64
N ALA A 274 30.43 -3.26 -3.53
CA ALA A 274 29.07 -3.65 -3.17
C ALA A 274 29.01 -4.72 -2.07
N GLY A 275 29.90 -5.73 -2.11
CA GLY A 275 29.97 -6.77 -1.07
C GLY A 275 30.34 -6.21 0.31
N TYR A 276 31.40 -5.38 0.36
CA TYR A 276 31.82 -4.71 1.60
C TYR A 276 30.71 -3.79 2.14
N PHE A 277 30.10 -2.99 1.26
CA PHE A 277 29.05 -2.07 1.66
C PHE A 277 27.80 -2.81 2.17
N ALA A 278 27.39 -3.90 1.51
CA ALA A 278 26.32 -4.76 2.00
C ALA A 278 26.66 -5.31 3.38
N ALA A 279 27.86 -5.85 3.60
CA ALA A 279 28.29 -6.33 4.92
C ALA A 279 28.25 -5.21 5.98
N SER A 280 28.64 -3.98 5.63
CA SER A 280 28.58 -2.83 6.54
C SER A 280 27.15 -2.45 6.94
N ILE A 281 26.17 -2.62 6.04
CA ILE A 281 24.74 -2.40 6.35
C ILE A 281 24.29 -3.38 7.45
N TYR A 282 24.63 -4.65 7.32
CA TYR A 282 24.34 -5.65 8.34
C TYR A 282 25.02 -5.32 9.68
N GLN A 283 26.32 -5.00 9.66
CA GLN A 283 27.07 -4.68 10.88
C GLN A 283 26.52 -3.45 11.61
N ASN A 284 26.19 -2.39 10.88
CA ASN A 284 25.80 -1.12 11.47
C ASN A 284 24.32 -1.06 11.87
N TYR A 285 23.43 -1.71 11.11
CA TYR A 285 21.99 -1.57 11.30
C TYR A 285 21.28 -2.85 11.75
N PHE A 286 21.87 -4.03 11.52
CA PHE A 286 21.23 -5.33 11.79
C PHE A 286 22.19 -6.33 12.46
N PRO A 287 22.80 -6.02 13.61
CA PRO A 287 23.85 -6.83 14.23
C PRO A 287 23.44 -8.27 14.58
N PHE A 288 22.14 -8.56 14.70
CA PHE A 288 21.61 -9.91 14.95
C PHE A 288 21.25 -10.71 13.69
N PHE A 289 21.30 -10.09 12.51
CA PHE A 289 21.13 -10.79 11.23
C PHE A 289 22.49 -10.98 10.58
N LEU A 290 22.74 -12.21 10.10
CA LEU A 290 23.94 -12.50 9.35
C LEU A 290 23.68 -12.27 7.85
N PRO A 291 24.65 -11.69 7.12
CA PRO A 291 24.55 -11.61 5.67
C PRO A 291 24.57 -13.02 5.07
N ASP A 292 23.75 -13.24 4.06
CA ASP A 292 23.70 -14.49 3.31
C ASP A 292 25.03 -14.72 2.59
N ILE A 293 25.67 -15.87 2.86
CA ILE A 293 27.01 -16.20 2.33
C ILE A 293 26.98 -16.28 0.80
N ILE A 294 25.91 -16.81 0.20
CA ILE A 294 25.81 -16.95 -1.25
C ILE A 294 25.66 -15.57 -1.89
N THR A 295 24.80 -14.71 -1.34
CA THR A 295 24.70 -13.31 -1.79
C THR A 295 26.06 -12.60 -1.73
N GLN A 296 26.84 -12.80 -0.67
CA GLN A 296 28.19 -12.23 -0.57
C GLN A 296 29.13 -12.75 -1.65
N LYS A 297 29.10 -14.06 -1.94
CA LYS A 297 29.87 -14.66 -3.05
C LYS A 297 29.46 -14.07 -4.39
N TYR A 298 28.18 -13.87 -4.65
CA TYR A 298 27.69 -13.19 -5.87
C TYR A 298 28.21 -11.74 -5.99
N LEU A 299 28.15 -10.96 -4.91
CA LEU A 299 28.69 -9.59 -4.92
C LEU A 299 30.22 -9.58 -5.11
N HIS A 300 30.92 -10.60 -4.64
CA HIS A 300 32.35 -10.76 -4.88
C HIS A 300 32.66 -11.15 -6.33
N ILE A 301 31.89 -12.07 -6.92
CA ILE A 301 31.94 -12.40 -8.34
C ILE A 301 31.72 -11.15 -9.19
N TYR A 302 30.77 -10.27 -8.83
CA TYR A 302 30.57 -9.00 -9.53
C TYR A 302 31.82 -8.11 -9.54
N ALA A 303 32.52 -8.01 -8.40
CA ALA A 303 33.79 -7.28 -8.35
C ALA A 303 34.84 -7.92 -9.27
N LEU A 304 34.96 -9.26 -9.27
CA LEU A 304 35.86 -9.98 -10.18
C LEU A 304 35.51 -9.77 -11.65
N ILE A 305 34.22 -9.75 -12.03
CA ILE A 305 33.78 -9.48 -13.41
C ILE A 305 34.29 -8.10 -13.85
N LYS A 306 34.20 -7.08 -12.99
CA LYS A 306 34.71 -5.74 -13.31
C LYS A 306 36.22 -5.71 -13.51
N TYR A 307 36.98 -6.48 -12.72
CA TYR A 307 38.43 -6.65 -12.95
C TYR A 307 38.72 -7.41 -14.24
N ALA A 308 37.96 -8.48 -14.49
CA ALA A 308 38.10 -9.31 -15.69
C ALA A 308 37.78 -8.54 -16.98
N LYS A 309 36.82 -7.60 -16.97
CA LYS A 309 36.54 -6.71 -18.11
C LYS A 309 37.72 -5.78 -18.46
N LYS A 310 38.55 -5.43 -17.48
CA LYS A 310 39.72 -4.54 -17.67
C LYS A 310 41.01 -5.28 -18.02
N SER A 311 41.12 -6.55 -17.64
CA SER A 311 42.28 -7.41 -17.91
C SER A 311 42.15 -8.11 -19.26
N THR A 312 43.21 -8.65 -19.83
CA THR A 312 43.13 -9.62 -20.95
C THR A 312 43.38 -11.06 -20.50
N ALA A 313 43.76 -11.26 -19.23
CA ALA A 313 44.12 -12.56 -18.70
C ALA A 313 42.90 -13.36 -18.22
N ASN A 314 42.88 -14.66 -18.53
CA ASN A 314 41.84 -15.59 -18.08
C ASN A 314 41.94 -15.95 -16.59
N TYR A 315 42.99 -15.53 -15.88
CA TYR A 315 43.18 -15.81 -14.46
C TYR A 315 41.98 -15.38 -13.60
N GLU A 316 41.37 -14.23 -13.91
CA GLU A 316 40.19 -13.76 -13.18
C GLU A 316 38.95 -14.63 -13.47
N LEU A 317 38.82 -15.22 -14.67
CA LEU A 317 37.76 -16.18 -14.98
C LEU A 317 37.91 -17.47 -14.16
N TYR A 318 39.13 -17.98 -13.98
CA TYR A 318 39.35 -19.15 -13.13
C TYR A 318 39.02 -18.88 -11.65
N LYS A 319 39.27 -17.66 -11.15
CA LYS A 319 38.80 -17.26 -9.81
C LYS A 319 37.28 -17.23 -9.71
N ILE A 320 36.60 -16.71 -10.75
CA ILE A 320 35.14 -16.72 -10.82
C ILE A 320 34.63 -18.17 -10.82
N ALA A 321 35.21 -19.06 -11.62
CA ALA A 321 34.84 -20.48 -11.65
C ALA A 321 35.04 -21.16 -10.28
N TYR A 322 36.15 -20.90 -9.61
CA TYR A 322 36.38 -21.40 -8.25
C TYR A 322 35.30 -20.93 -7.26
N MET A 323 34.88 -19.67 -7.32
CA MET A 323 33.78 -19.18 -6.47
C MET A 323 32.43 -19.76 -6.88
N ALA A 324 32.20 -19.97 -8.17
CA ALA A 324 30.99 -20.62 -8.66
C ALA A 324 30.86 -22.05 -8.11
N GLU A 325 31.95 -22.82 -8.07
CA GLU A 325 31.99 -24.16 -7.47
C GLU A 325 31.65 -24.12 -5.98
N GLN A 326 32.17 -23.12 -5.25
CA GLN A 326 31.81 -22.92 -3.85
C GLN A 326 30.34 -22.52 -3.65
N ILE A 327 29.71 -21.86 -4.62
CA ILE A 327 28.26 -21.57 -4.58
C ILE A 327 27.47 -22.85 -4.81
N SER A 328 27.86 -23.68 -5.79
CA SER A 328 27.16 -24.94 -6.07
C SER A 328 27.22 -25.94 -4.91
N GLN A 329 28.28 -25.90 -4.10
CA GLN A 329 28.36 -26.70 -2.87
C GLN A 329 27.35 -26.24 -1.81
N ASP A 330 27.12 -24.93 -1.69
CA ASP A 330 26.17 -24.36 -0.73
C ASP A 330 24.71 -24.42 -1.23
N ARG A 331 24.49 -24.55 -2.55
CA ARG A 331 23.17 -24.60 -3.19
C ARG A 331 23.18 -25.58 -4.37
N ALA A 332 23.07 -26.87 -4.05
CA ALA A 332 23.21 -27.97 -5.00
C ALA A 332 22.11 -28.02 -6.09
N ASP A 333 20.94 -27.44 -5.84
CA ASP A 333 19.82 -27.43 -6.79
C ASP A 333 20.00 -26.39 -7.92
N GLU A 334 21.07 -25.60 -7.87
CA GLU A 334 21.34 -24.52 -8.82
C GLU A 334 22.32 -24.95 -9.92
N PHE A 335 22.06 -24.54 -11.16
CA PHE A 335 23.06 -24.65 -12.22
C PHE A 335 24.34 -23.89 -11.84
N LEU A 336 25.50 -24.53 -11.99
CA LEU A 336 26.79 -23.89 -11.78
C LEU A 336 26.89 -22.62 -12.63
N LEU A 337 27.44 -21.51 -12.09
CA LEU A 337 27.56 -20.26 -12.86
C LEU A 337 28.62 -20.33 -13.97
N LEU A 338 29.77 -20.91 -13.65
CA LEU A 338 30.92 -21.03 -14.55
C LEU A 338 31.76 -22.22 -14.12
N SER A 339 32.04 -23.12 -15.05
CA SER A 339 32.96 -24.24 -14.85
C SER A 339 34.31 -23.98 -15.51
N LYS A 340 35.32 -24.75 -15.10
CA LYS A 340 36.62 -24.75 -15.79
C LYS A 340 36.49 -25.14 -17.28
N SER A 341 35.64 -26.12 -17.59
CA SER A 341 35.38 -26.53 -18.97
C SER A 341 34.75 -25.43 -19.83
N ASP A 342 33.90 -24.58 -19.24
CA ASP A 342 33.30 -23.44 -19.95
C ASP A 342 34.38 -22.42 -20.37
N ILE A 343 35.45 -22.28 -19.57
CA ILE A 343 36.59 -21.39 -19.89
C ILE A 343 37.49 -22.02 -20.96
N ASP A 344 37.74 -23.32 -20.85
CA ASP A 344 38.69 -24.02 -21.73
C ASP A 344 38.10 -24.33 -23.12
N HIS A 345 36.78 -24.54 -23.22
CA HIS A 345 36.10 -24.97 -24.45
C HIS A 345 34.99 -24.05 -24.94
N GLY A 346 34.59 -23.04 -24.15
CA GLY A 346 33.42 -22.23 -24.42
C GLY A 346 32.10 -22.93 -24.09
N LEU A 347 31.03 -22.14 -24.05
CA LEU A 347 29.68 -22.56 -23.73
C LEU A 347 29.00 -23.19 -24.95
N ASN A 348 28.64 -24.46 -24.84
CA ASN A 348 27.78 -25.11 -25.83
C ASN A 348 26.31 -24.65 -25.68
N LYS A 349 25.46 -24.94 -26.67
CA LYS A 349 24.05 -24.49 -26.68
C LYS A 349 23.23 -24.99 -25.48
N ALA A 350 23.45 -26.22 -25.02
CA ALA A 350 22.74 -26.75 -23.86
C ALA A 350 23.11 -25.98 -22.59
N ARG A 351 24.41 -25.69 -22.44
CA ARG A 351 24.94 -24.93 -21.32
C ARG A 351 24.48 -23.49 -21.30
N GLN A 352 24.37 -22.86 -22.47
CA GLN A 352 23.78 -21.52 -22.60
C GLN A 352 22.33 -21.51 -22.11
N ALA A 353 21.51 -22.48 -22.53
CA ALA A 353 20.11 -22.57 -22.10
C ALA A 353 19.96 -22.80 -20.58
N GLU A 354 20.86 -23.56 -19.95
CA GLU A 354 20.89 -23.71 -18.49
C GLU A 354 21.15 -22.37 -17.78
N LEU A 355 22.10 -21.58 -18.27
CA LEU A 355 22.45 -20.28 -17.69
C LEU A 355 21.37 -19.22 -17.95
N GLU A 356 20.70 -19.24 -19.10
CA GLU A 356 19.53 -18.41 -19.37
C GLU A 356 18.38 -18.75 -18.40
N SER A 357 18.07 -20.03 -18.23
CA SER A 357 17.08 -20.52 -17.26
C SER A 357 17.41 -20.07 -15.84
N LEU A 358 18.69 -20.13 -15.46
CA LEU A 358 19.16 -19.63 -14.17
C LEU A 358 18.85 -18.15 -13.96
N VAL A 359 19.10 -17.31 -14.96
CA VAL A 359 18.77 -15.87 -14.90
C VAL A 359 17.27 -15.66 -14.75
N GLU A 360 16.45 -16.40 -15.50
CA GLU A 360 14.99 -16.27 -15.46
C GLU A 360 14.40 -16.66 -14.10
N GLN A 361 14.85 -17.77 -13.52
CA GLN A 361 14.40 -18.24 -12.21
C GLN A 361 14.72 -17.22 -11.09
N LYS A 362 15.84 -16.51 -11.22
CA LYS A 362 16.31 -15.57 -10.21
C LYS A 362 15.78 -14.15 -10.38
N LEU A 363 15.36 -13.76 -11.58
CA LEU A 363 15.06 -12.35 -11.89
C LEU A 363 14.12 -11.69 -10.89
N VAL A 364 13.06 -12.41 -10.47
CA VAL A 364 12.07 -11.89 -9.51
C VAL A 364 12.50 -12.10 -8.06
N SER A 365 13.01 -13.29 -7.73
CA SER A 365 13.25 -13.72 -6.34
C SER A 365 14.57 -13.21 -5.76
N LEU A 366 15.59 -13.07 -6.62
CA LEU A 366 16.99 -12.76 -6.32
C LEU A 366 17.57 -11.84 -7.43
N PRO A 367 17.01 -10.63 -7.63
CA PRO A 367 17.38 -9.77 -8.76
C PRO A 367 18.85 -9.37 -8.78
N HIS A 368 19.51 -9.30 -7.61
CA HIS A 368 20.94 -9.02 -7.52
C HIS A 368 21.79 -10.17 -8.06
N GLU A 369 21.44 -11.43 -7.72
CA GLU A 369 22.14 -12.60 -8.26
C GLU A 369 21.91 -12.71 -9.78
N ALA A 370 20.66 -12.48 -10.24
CA ALA A 370 20.33 -12.47 -11.67
C ALA A 370 21.15 -11.41 -12.43
N PHE A 371 21.27 -10.20 -11.88
CA PHE A 371 22.09 -9.14 -12.45
C PHE A 371 23.56 -9.56 -12.59
N VAL A 372 24.15 -10.15 -11.56
CA VAL A 372 25.54 -10.63 -11.62
C VAL A 372 25.71 -11.72 -12.67
N SER A 373 24.77 -12.65 -12.79
CA SER A 373 24.77 -13.67 -13.84
C SER A 373 24.69 -13.07 -15.24
N ILE A 374 23.87 -12.03 -15.45
CA ILE A 374 23.80 -11.29 -16.73
C ILE A 374 25.16 -10.66 -17.06
N GLN A 375 25.80 -10.01 -16.08
CA GLN A 375 27.12 -9.38 -16.26
C GLN A 375 28.22 -10.41 -16.56
N LEU A 376 28.12 -11.60 -15.99
CA LEU A 376 29.03 -12.70 -16.27
C LEU A 376 28.86 -13.20 -17.70
N LEU A 377 27.63 -13.49 -18.12
CA LEU A 377 27.33 -13.94 -19.49
C LEU A 377 27.78 -12.93 -20.54
N GLN A 378 27.57 -11.64 -20.27
CA GLN A 378 28.08 -10.56 -21.12
C GLN A 378 29.60 -10.64 -21.27
N LEU A 379 30.33 -10.80 -20.15
CA LEU A 379 31.79 -10.96 -20.19
C LEU A 379 32.21 -12.19 -21.01
N LEU A 380 31.47 -13.31 -20.91
CA LEU A 380 31.78 -14.51 -21.70
C LEU A 380 31.56 -14.29 -23.20
N ILE A 381 30.53 -13.53 -23.59
CA ILE A 381 30.31 -13.12 -24.99
C ILE A 381 31.47 -12.22 -25.47
N GLU A 382 31.86 -11.22 -24.67
CA GLU A 382 32.99 -10.32 -24.97
C GLU A 382 34.31 -11.11 -25.15
N ARG A 383 34.45 -12.24 -24.46
CA ARG A 383 35.59 -13.17 -24.54
C ARG A 383 35.48 -14.21 -25.65
N GLN A 384 34.40 -14.20 -26.44
CA GLN A 384 34.10 -15.23 -27.45
C GLN A 384 33.99 -16.65 -26.86
N LEU A 385 33.63 -16.74 -25.57
CA LEU A 385 33.35 -17.99 -24.86
C LEU A 385 31.86 -18.33 -24.87
N ALA A 386 30.99 -17.40 -25.25
CA ALA A 386 29.56 -17.64 -25.46
C ALA A 386 29.13 -17.16 -26.85
N ASP A 387 28.02 -17.72 -27.34
CA ASP A 387 27.42 -17.29 -28.61
C ASP A 387 26.78 -15.90 -28.47
N ALA A 388 27.00 -15.06 -29.47
CA ALA A 388 26.40 -13.74 -29.61
C ALA A 388 24.85 -13.80 -29.65
N SER A 389 24.26 -14.94 -30.00
CA SER A 389 22.80 -15.13 -29.99
C SER A 389 22.14 -14.84 -28.63
N MET A 390 22.89 -14.96 -27.52
CA MET A 390 22.43 -14.63 -26.18
C MET A 390 22.27 -13.11 -25.94
N ALA A 391 22.84 -12.25 -26.79
CA ALA A 391 22.88 -10.80 -26.54
C ALA A 391 21.49 -10.16 -26.44
N ASN A 392 20.54 -10.59 -27.29
CA ASN A 392 19.15 -10.15 -27.22
C ASN A 392 18.47 -10.55 -25.90
N PHE A 393 18.73 -11.78 -25.43
CA PHE A 393 18.24 -12.24 -24.14
C PHE A 393 18.77 -11.35 -23.01
N LEU A 394 20.09 -11.11 -22.97
CA LEU A 394 20.73 -10.30 -21.93
C LEU A 394 20.22 -8.84 -21.92
N LEU A 395 20.01 -8.24 -23.10
CA LEU A 395 19.42 -6.90 -23.20
C LEU A 395 18.00 -6.87 -22.66
N ASN A 396 17.16 -7.81 -23.07
CA ASN A 396 15.77 -7.86 -22.60
C ASN A 396 15.70 -7.99 -21.07
N LYS A 397 16.53 -8.84 -20.46
CA LYS A 397 16.56 -8.97 -18.99
C LYS A 397 17.12 -7.72 -18.29
N SER A 398 18.09 -7.04 -18.89
CA SER A 398 18.63 -5.79 -18.38
C SER A 398 17.60 -4.65 -18.44
N LEU A 399 16.82 -4.58 -19.53
CA LEU A 399 15.70 -3.64 -19.67
C LEU A 399 14.60 -3.90 -18.65
N LEU A 400 14.29 -5.17 -18.34
CA LEU A 400 13.35 -5.52 -17.27
C LEU A 400 13.83 -5.02 -15.90
N LEU A 401 15.12 -5.19 -15.58
CA LEU A 401 15.70 -4.65 -14.34
C LEU A 401 15.65 -3.12 -14.31
N PHE A 402 15.91 -2.46 -15.45
CA PHE A 402 15.79 -1.01 -15.59
C PHE A 402 14.34 -0.50 -15.44
N GLN A 403 13.36 -1.25 -15.96
CA GLN A 403 11.95 -0.94 -15.78
C GLN A 403 11.52 -1.03 -14.30
N TRP A 404 12.09 -2.00 -13.57
CA TRP A 404 11.90 -2.12 -12.12
C TRP A 404 12.57 -0.96 -11.37
N VAL A 405 13.89 -0.81 -11.54
CA VAL A 405 14.70 0.25 -10.92
C VAL A 405 15.48 0.97 -12.04
N PRO A 406 15.08 2.20 -12.42
CA PRO A 406 15.72 2.93 -13.51
C PRO A 406 17.10 3.41 -13.07
N SER A 407 18.14 2.58 -13.22
CA SER A 407 19.50 2.90 -12.79
C SER A 407 20.51 2.62 -13.89
N SER A 408 21.56 3.44 -13.97
CA SER A 408 22.71 3.24 -14.86
C SER A 408 23.51 1.98 -14.57
N LEU A 409 23.26 1.35 -13.42
CA LEU A 409 23.77 0.03 -13.08
C LEU A 409 23.34 -1.04 -14.09
N PHE A 410 22.06 -1.02 -14.52
CA PHE A 410 21.47 -2.07 -15.35
C PHE A 410 21.67 -1.84 -16.84
N ILE A 411 21.70 -0.58 -17.27
CA ILE A 411 21.98 -0.20 -18.65
C ILE A 411 22.78 1.10 -18.69
N ASN A 412 23.85 1.12 -19.46
CA ASN A 412 24.69 2.29 -19.68
C ASN A 412 25.42 2.17 -21.02
N HIS A 413 26.13 3.21 -21.42
CA HIS A 413 26.84 3.27 -22.70
C HIS A 413 27.81 2.10 -22.89
N SER A 414 28.67 1.83 -21.89
CA SER A 414 29.66 0.75 -21.97
C SER A 414 29.00 -0.63 -22.10
N TRP A 415 27.87 -0.82 -21.42
CA TRP A 415 27.11 -2.05 -21.51
C TRP A 415 26.51 -2.20 -22.91
N LEU A 416 25.86 -1.15 -23.42
CA LEU A 416 25.22 -1.18 -24.73
C LEU A 416 26.25 -1.38 -25.86
N GLU A 417 27.39 -0.69 -25.84
CA GLU A 417 28.45 -0.85 -26.84
C GLU A 417 28.95 -2.29 -26.96
N SER A 418 29.07 -2.99 -25.82
CA SER A 418 29.57 -4.37 -25.81
C SER A 418 28.61 -5.38 -26.46
N VAL A 419 27.30 -5.13 -26.42
CA VAL A 419 26.29 -6.07 -26.94
C VAL A 419 25.61 -5.58 -28.22
N ALA A 420 25.58 -4.26 -28.48
CA ALA A 420 24.87 -3.65 -29.61
C ALA A 420 25.21 -4.23 -30.99
N PRO A 421 26.45 -4.67 -31.29
CA PRO A 421 26.75 -5.33 -32.57
C PRO A 421 26.03 -6.67 -32.77
N MET A 422 25.51 -7.27 -31.69
CA MET A 422 24.97 -8.63 -31.62
C MET A 422 23.46 -8.66 -31.34
N VAL A 423 22.83 -7.50 -31.16
CA VAL A 423 21.42 -7.32 -30.82
C VAL A 423 20.63 -6.91 -32.08
N SER A 424 19.33 -7.22 -32.12
CA SER A 424 18.44 -6.75 -33.19
C SER A 424 18.37 -5.22 -33.27
N ASP A 425 18.13 -4.68 -34.48
CA ASP A 425 18.09 -3.24 -34.71
C ASP A 425 17.04 -2.51 -33.85
N GLU A 426 15.88 -3.12 -33.66
CA GLU A 426 14.77 -2.57 -32.86
C GLU A 426 15.14 -2.45 -31.38
N SER A 427 15.59 -3.55 -30.76
CA SER A 427 15.97 -3.54 -29.34
C SER A 427 17.17 -2.63 -29.09
N ARG A 428 18.12 -2.57 -30.04
CA ARG A 428 19.27 -1.66 -29.97
C ARG A 428 18.84 -0.19 -30.00
N TYR A 429 17.87 0.16 -30.84
CA TYR A 429 17.37 1.52 -30.96
C TYR A 429 16.68 1.98 -29.67
N ASP A 430 15.82 1.15 -29.08
CA ASP A 430 15.13 1.47 -27.83
C ASP A 430 16.11 1.60 -26.65
N ALA A 431 17.05 0.68 -26.53
CA ALA A 431 18.12 0.74 -25.54
C ALA A 431 19.01 2.00 -25.71
N GLY A 432 19.37 2.33 -26.96
CA GLY A 432 20.16 3.51 -27.29
C GLY A 432 19.47 4.80 -26.89
N LYS A 433 18.16 4.92 -27.16
CA LYS A 433 17.35 6.07 -26.72
C LYS A 433 17.37 6.24 -25.21
N ILE A 434 17.25 5.15 -24.45
CA ILE A 434 17.29 5.21 -22.99
C ILE A 434 18.64 5.78 -22.51
N VAL A 435 19.74 5.24 -23.02
CA VAL A 435 21.11 5.67 -22.63
C VAL A 435 21.37 7.12 -23.02
N GLU A 436 21.05 7.51 -24.26
CA GLU A 436 21.23 8.89 -24.74
C GLU A 436 20.42 9.87 -23.88
N GLN A 437 19.16 9.55 -23.60
CA GLN A 437 18.33 10.36 -22.73
C GLN A 437 18.90 10.43 -21.31
N MET A 438 19.33 9.32 -20.71
CA MET A 438 19.96 9.32 -19.39
C MET A 438 21.14 10.28 -19.29
N GLU A 439 21.98 10.36 -20.32
CA GLU A 439 23.13 11.27 -20.35
C GLU A 439 22.71 12.74 -20.46
N LEU A 440 21.81 13.05 -21.39
CA LEU A 440 21.24 14.40 -21.54
C LEU A 440 20.54 14.88 -20.25
N PHE A 441 19.94 13.94 -19.53
CA PHE A 441 19.20 14.20 -18.30
C PHE A 441 20.04 14.23 -17.04
N ASN A 442 21.20 13.59 -17.02
CA ASN A 442 22.16 13.83 -15.94
C ASN A 442 22.76 15.25 -16.00
N GLN A 443 22.70 15.90 -17.16
CA GLN A 443 23.19 17.26 -17.36
C GLN A 443 22.09 18.34 -17.19
N SER A 444 20.81 17.97 -17.16
CA SER A 444 19.68 18.90 -17.09
C SER A 444 18.77 18.63 -15.88
N ASP A 445 18.17 19.67 -15.29
CA ASP A 445 17.31 19.53 -14.12
C ASP A 445 15.91 19.03 -14.54
N ILE A 446 15.75 17.71 -14.66
CA ILE A 446 14.47 17.06 -15.00
C ILE A 446 13.35 17.54 -14.07
N LEU A 447 13.64 17.73 -12.79
CA LEU A 447 12.64 18.11 -11.80
C LEU A 447 12.07 19.50 -12.12
N ALA A 448 12.92 20.45 -12.54
CA ALA A 448 12.48 21.73 -13.07
C ALA A 448 11.63 21.56 -14.35
N GLY A 449 11.99 20.60 -15.22
CA GLY A 449 11.23 20.25 -16.41
C GLY A 449 9.84 19.64 -16.14
N VAL A 450 9.72 18.80 -15.11
CA VAL A 450 8.43 18.24 -14.65
C VAL A 450 7.51 19.35 -14.16
N VAL A 451 8.07 20.30 -13.39
CA VAL A 451 7.31 21.43 -12.84
C VAL A 451 6.92 22.43 -13.93
N GLN A 452 7.83 22.76 -14.85
CA GLN A 452 7.62 23.81 -15.86
C GLN A 452 6.91 23.32 -17.13
N LYS A 453 7.00 22.02 -17.46
CA LYS A 453 6.51 21.44 -18.72
C LYS A 453 5.82 20.08 -18.50
N SER A 454 4.93 20.00 -17.52
CA SER A 454 4.19 18.77 -17.18
C SER A 454 3.47 18.12 -18.37
N GLY A 455 3.03 18.91 -19.36
CA GLY A 455 2.42 18.42 -20.60
C GLY A 455 3.31 17.50 -21.43
N LEU A 456 4.64 17.63 -21.36
CA LEU A 456 5.58 16.75 -22.06
C LEU A 456 5.58 15.32 -21.48
N PHE A 457 5.27 15.16 -20.20
CA PHE A 457 5.21 13.85 -19.53
C PHE A 457 3.85 13.16 -19.71
N LYS A 458 2.82 13.90 -20.12
CA LYS A 458 1.47 13.37 -20.38
C LYS A 458 1.31 12.75 -21.78
N SER A 459 2.28 12.92 -22.68
CA SER A 459 2.22 12.33 -24.02
C SER A 459 2.45 10.80 -23.97
N LYS A 460 1.84 10.06 -24.90
CA LYS A 460 2.02 8.61 -24.99
C LYS A 460 3.49 8.23 -25.25
N ASP A 461 4.21 9.07 -25.98
CA ASP A 461 5.59 8.85 -26.40
C ASP A 461 6.62 9.18 -25.31
N ALA A 462 6.20 9.77 -24.19
CA ALA A 462 7.06 10.14 -23.06
C ALA A 462 7.28 9.00 -22.04
N ALA A 463 7.17 7.73 -22.45
CA ALA A 463 7.38 6.59 -21.55
C ALA A 463 8.78 6.57 -20.94
N ILE A 464 9.83 6.77 -21.76
CA ILE A 464 11.23 6.82 -21.30
C ILE A 464 11.43 8.00 -20.34
N LEU A 465 10.92 9.19 -20.69
CA LEU A 465 11.01 10.38 -19.83
C LEU A 465 10.40 10.15 -18.45
N ARG A 466 9.22 9.50 -18.39
CA ARG A 466 8.57 9.14 -17.12
C ARG A 466 9.41 8.14 -16.32
N GLN A 467 10.02 7.16 -16.99
CA GLN A 467 10.92 6.19 -16.35
C GLN A 467 12.15 6.88 -15.74
N LEU A 468 12.74 7.83 -16.45
CA LEU A 468 13.92 8.59 -15.98
C LEU A 468 13.59 9.56 -14.85
N ALA A 469 12.46 10.27 -14.96
CA ALA A 469 11.97 11.09 -13.86
C ALA A 469 11.73 10.24 -12.60
N ALA A 470 11.12 9.05 -12.75
CA ALA A 470 10.98 8.11 -11.64
C ALA A 470 12.33 7.71 -11.05
N GLY A 471 13.35 7.42 -11.86
CA GLY A 471 14.69 7.09 -11.37
C GLY A 471 15.33 8.21 -10.55
N LYS A 472 15.13 9.48 -10.94
CA LYS A 472 15.56 10.66 -10.16
C LYS A 472 14.82 10.79 -8.82
N PHE A 473 13.50 10.63 -8.81
CA PHE A 473 12.70 10.65 -7.57
C PHE A 473 13.09 9.51 -6.61
N LEU A 474 13.46 8.35 -7.15
CA LEU A 474 13.93 7.19 -6.39
C LEU A 474 15.39 7.33 -5.91
N GLY A 475 16.12 8.36 -6.34
CA GLY A 475 17.52 8.57 -5.97
C GLY A 475 18.50 7.55 -6.56
N VAL A 476 18.14 6.89 -7.68
CA VAL A 476 18.95 5.84 -8.32
C VAL A 476 19.60 6.27 -9.65
N LEU A 477 19.40 7.54 -10.05
CA LEU A 477 19.98 8.21 -11.23
C LEU A 477 20.69 9.51 -10.91
#